data_AF-A0A9E7U9S5-F1
#
_entry.id   AF-A0A9E7U9S5-F1
#
_cell.length_a   1.000
_cell.length_b   1.000
_cell.length_c   1.000
_cell.angle_alpha   90.00
_cell.angle_beta   90.00
_cell.angle_gamma   90.00
#
_symmetry.space_group_name_H-M   'P 1'
#
loop_
_entity.id
_entity.type
_entity.pdbx_description
1 polymer ?
#
loop_
_entity_poly.entity_id
_entity_poly.type
_entity_poly.pdbx_seq_one_letter_code
_entity_poly.pdbx_strand_id
1 'polypeptide(L)'
;MGTDWRAVGVGTLWGLGHLAVLSVPPFASLRWSAVPLVLATGLLAGAATGRIVDHVEGGGRHGLLSGGVTGGCFAVAFWVALSSPGIDAGVFSALNYLLATNARYFPVIATHGEYVVAAFAVLGGFGIALLGEYAGRRAPERGDDFLLVEE
;
A
#
# COMPACT_ATOMS: atom_id res chain seq x y z
N MET A 1 -11.09 15.28 -18.86
CA MET A 1 -11.33 14.95 -17.44
C MET A 1 -10.11 15.34 -16.63
N GLY A 2 -10.27 16.33 -15.75
CA GLY A 2 -9.18 16.79 -14.87
C GLY A 2 -8.97 15.85 -13.70
N THR A 3 -7.77 15.89 -13.11
CA THR A 3 -7.48 15.17 -11.86
C THR A 3 -8.14 15.91 -10.69
N ASP A 4 -9.05 15.24 -9.98
CA ASP A 4 -9.57 15.71 -8.70
C ASP A 4 -8.57 15.42 -7.58
N TRP A 5 -7.78 16.44 -7.26
CA TRP A 5 -6.77 16.38 -6.21
C TRP A 5 -7.36 16.17 -4.81
N ARG A 6 -8.65 16.49 -4.58
CA ARG A 6 -9.29 16.24 -3.29
C ARG A 6 -9.48 14.75 -3.07
N ALA A 7 -9.98 14.04 -4.08
CA ALA A 7 -10.16 12.59 -4.03
C ALA A 7 -8.82 11.84 -3.86
N VAL A 8 -7.78 12.30 -4.56
CA VAL A 8 -6.40 11.76 -4.40
C VAL A 8 -5.88 12.03 -2.98
N GLY A 9 -6.08 13.26 -2.48
CA GLY A 9 -5.65 13.65 -1.13
C GLY A 9 -6.30 12.80 -0.04
N VAL A 10 -7.61 12.59 -0.10
CA VAL A 10 -8.32 11.75 0.89
C VAL A 10 -7.85 10.30 0.83
N GLY A 11 -7.73 9.71 -0.36
CA GLY A 11 -7.19 8.35 -0.49
C GLY A 11 -5.77 8.23 0.04
N THR A 12 -4.93 9.22 -0.25
CA THR A 12 -3.55 9.25 0.24
C THR A 12 -3.53 9.34 1.77
N LEU A 13 -4.37 10.18 2.39
CA LEU A 13 -4.48 10.27 3.85
C LEU A 13 -4.90 8.95 4.49
N TRP A 14 -5.86 8.23 3.90
CA TRP A 14 -6.25 6.90 4.38
C TRP A 14 -5.13 5.87 4.24
N GLY A 15 -4.44 5.84 3.08
CA GLY A 15 -3.31 4.95 2.84
C GLY A 15 -2.15 5.21 3.80
N LEU A 16 -1.78 6.49 3.99
CA LEU A 16 -0.72 6.91 4.91
C LEU A 16 -1.12 6.67 6.37
N GLY A 17 -2.36 6.95 6.74
CA GLY A 17 -2.88 6.67 8.08
C GLY A 17 -2.80 5.18 8.41
N HIS A 18 -3.16 4.32 7.46
CA HIS A 18 -3.01 2.88 7.63
C HIS A 18 -1.54 2.45 7.77
N LEU A 19 -0.64 2.96 6.92
CA LEU A 19 0.80 2.70 7.05
C LEU A 19 1.37 3.18 8.39
N ALA A 20 0.95 4.36 8.86
CA ALA A 20 1.34 4.89 10.16
C ALA A 20 0.89 3.96 11.29
N VAL A 21 -0.33 3.44 11.25
CA VAL A 21 -0.80 2.43 12.22
C VAL A 21 0.05 1.16 12.15
N LEU A 22 0.34 0.66 10.95
CA LEU A 22 1.17 -0.53 10.78
C LEU A 22 2.63 -0.34 11.23
N SER A 23 3.12 0.90 11.28
CA SER A 23 4.48 1.21 11.75
C SER A 23 4.66 1.11 13.27
N VAL A 24 3.59 0.91 14.04
CA VAL A 24 3.64 0.84 15.51
C VAL A 24 4.21 -0.52 15.96
N PRO A 25 5.06 -0.59 17.02
CA PRO A 25 5.81 -1.80 17.40
C PRO A 25 5.03 -3.12 17.58
N PRO A 26 3.78 -3.16 18.08
CA PRO A 26 3.03 -4.42 18.22
C PRO A 26 2.89 -5.22 16.93
N PHE A 27 2.94 -4.54 15.78
CA PHE A 27 2.85 -5.17 14.47
C PHE A 27 4.16 -5.83 13.99
N ALA A 28 5.27 -5.68 14.72
CA ALA A 28 6.56 -6.32 14.40
C ALA A 28 6.54 -7.85 14.48
N SER A 29 5.57 -8.42 15.22
CA SER A 29 5.39 -9.87 15.33
C SER A 29 4.64 -10.47 14.14
N LEU A 30 4.02 -9.65 13.29
CA LEU A 30 3.22 -10.09 12.16
C LEU A 30 4.11 -10.51 11.00
N ARG A 31 4.51 -11.79 10.98
CA ARG A 31 5.37 -12.40 9.94
C ARG A 31 4.76 -12.32 8.54
N TRP A 32 4.33 -13.44 7.95
CA TRP A 32 3.73 -13.46 6.62
C TRP A 32 2.45 -12.61 6.51
N SER A 33 1.76 -12.39 7.63
CA SER A 33 0.58 -11.51 7.71
C SER A 33 0.89 -10.03 7.46
N ALA A 34 2.15 -9.58 7.59
CA ALA A 34 2.57 -8.23 7.24
C ALA A 34 2.28 -7.89 5.77
N VAL A 35 2.52 -8.84 4.86
CA VAL A 35 2.41 -8.63 3.41
C VAL A 35 0.98 -8.25 3.00
N PRO A 36 -0.07 -9.03 3.31
CA PRO A 36 -1.43 -8.65 2.94
C PRO A 36 -1.90 -7.38 3.65
N LEU A 37 -1.45 -7.10 4.88
CA LEU A 37 -1.78 -5.86 5.58
C LEU A 37 -1.19 -4.63 4.90
N VAL A 38 0.07 -4.69 4.51
CA VAL A 38 0.71 -3.63 3.73
C VAL A 38 0.00 -3.44 2.40
N LEU A 39 -0.31 -4.51 1.68
CA LEU A 39 -1.03 -4.43 0.40
C LEU A 39 -2.45 -3.86 0.57
N ALA A 40 -3.11 -4.11 1.70
CA ALA A 40 -4.42 -3.54 2.02
C ALA A 40 -4.40 -2.01 2.10
N THR A 41 -3.24 -1.38 2.32
CA THR A 41 -3.11 0.10 2.23
C THR A 41 -3.55 0.63 0.88
N GLY A 42 -3.22 -0.09 -0.21
CA GLY A 42 -3.62 0.27 -1.56
C GLY A 42 -5.13 0.18 -1.72
N LEU A 43 -5.73 -0.92 -1.24
CA LEU A 43 -7.18 -1.09 -1.26
C LEU A 43 -7.92 0.03 -0.50
N LEU A 44 -7.41 0.42 0.67
CA LEU A 44 -7.99 1.50 1.47
C LEU A 44 -7.86 2.85 0.77
N ALA A 45 -6.69 3.17 0.23
CA ALA A 45 -6.45 4.40 -0.51
C ALA A 45 -7.36 4.50 -1.74
N GLY A 46 -7.42 3.43 -2.54
CA GLY A 46 -8.27 3.33 -3.71
C GLY A 46 -9.76 3.41 -3.38
N ALA A 47 -10.23 2.67 -2.38
CA ALA A 47 -11.63 2.69 -1.97
C ALA A 47 -12.06 4.05 -1.43
N ALA A 48 -11.22 4.72 -0.64
CA ALA A 48 -11.49 6.06 -0.14
C ALA A 48 -11.56 7.10 -1.28
N THR A 49 -10.65 7.01 -2.26
CA THR A 49 -10.69 7.86 -3.44
C THR A 49 -11.92 7.60 -4.31
N GLY A 50 -12.23 6.33 -4.61
CA GLY A 50 -13.34 5.97 -5.48
C GLY A 50 -14.72 6.29 -4.87
N ARG A 51 -14.84 6.37 -3.54
CA ARG A 51 -16.08 6.84 -2.88
C ARG A 51 -16.38 8.33 -3.09
N ILE A 52 -15.39 9.11 -3.49
CA ILE A 52 -15.54 10.56 -3.71
C ILE A 52 -15.83 10.87 -5.18
N VAL A 53 -15.54 9.92 -6.08
CA VAL A 53 -15.55 10.15 -7.52
C VAL A 53 -16.77 9.45 -8.14
N ASP A 54 -17.57 10.19 -8.89
CA ASP A 54 -18.87 9.74 -9.41
C ASP A 54 -18.79 8.75 -10.61
N HIS A 55 -17.59 8.41 -11.08
CA HIS A 55 -17.41 7.58 -12.28
C HIS A 55 -16.24 6.60 -12.15
N VAL A 56 -16.45 5.37 -12.65
CA VAL A 56 -15.53 4.23 -12.55
C VAL A 56 -14.14 4.54 -13.11
N GLU A 57 -14.09 5.15 -14.29
CA GLU A 57 -12.84 5.41 -15.01
C GLU A 57 -11.99 6.47 -14.30
N GLY A 58 -12.64 7.50 -13.74
CA GLY A 58 -12.00 8.45 -12.83
C GLY A 58 -11.57 7.79 -11.52
N GLY A 59 -12.42 6.96 -10.90
CA GLY A 59 -12.12 6.27 -9.65
C GLY A 59 -10.84 5.43 -9.75
N GLY A 60 -10.67 4.70 -10.85
CA GLY A 60 -9.46 3.93 -11.14
C GLY A 60 -8.21 4.80 -11.25
N ARG A 61 -8.25 5.87 -12.07
CA ARG A 61 -7.09 6.75 -12.27
C ARG A 61 -6.68 7.47 -10.99
N HIS A 62 -7.65 8.00 -10.23
CA HIS A 62 -7.35 8.67 -8.96
C HIS A 62 -6.89 7.67 -7.89
N GLY A 63 -7.45 6.45 -7.87
CA GLY A 63 -7.01 5.37 -7.00
C GLY A 63 -5.58 4.90 -7.31
N LEU A 64 -5.19 4.86 -8.57
CA LEU A 64 -3.81 4.60 -8.99
C LEU A 64 -2.87 5.71 -8.51
N LEU A 65 -3.28 6.99 -8.63
CA LEU A 65 -2.48 8.12 -8.16
C LEU A 65 -2.31 8.11 -6.64
N SER A 66 -3.40 7.95 -5.88
CA SER A 66 -3.34 7.91 -4.41
C SER A 66 -2.57 6.68 -3.93
N GLY A 67 -2.85 5.50 -4.49
CA GLY A 67 -2.09 4.28 -4.24
C GLY A 67 -0.63 4.39 -4.62
N GLY A 68 -0.29 5.11 -5.70
CA GLY A 68 1.08 5.38 -6.11
C GLY A 68 1.84 6.26 -5.12
N VAL A 69 1.20 7.32 -4.61
CA VAL A 69 1.80 8.18 -3.56
C VAL A 69 1.99 7.37 -2.27
N THR A 70 0.96 6.62 -1.83
CA THR A 70 1.06 5.74 -0.66
C THR A 70 2.13 4.66 -0.84
N GLY A 71 2.21 4.04 -2.02
CA GLY A 71 3.20 3.02 -2.37
C GLY A 71 4.62 3.57 -2.40
N GLY A 72 4.81 4.81 -2.88
CA GLY A 72 6.07 5.52 -2.79
C GLY A 72 6.49 5.78 -1.34
N CYS A 73 5.57 6.24 -0.49
CA CYS A 73 5.84 6.40 0.94
C CYS A 73 6.16 5.06 1.62
N PHE A 74 5.47 3.98 1.28
CA PHE A 74 5.81 2.63 1.73
C PHE A 74 7.24 2.26 1.31
N ALA A 75 7.60 2.45 0.05
CA ALA A 75 8.92 2.08 -0.46
C ALA A 75 10.04 2.83 0.27
N VAL A 76 9.86 4.14 0.51
CA VAL A 76 10.80 4.97 1.28
C VAL A 76 10.87 4.51 2.74
N ALA A 77 9.72 4.31 3.39
CA ALA A 77 9.68 3.88 4.79
C ALA A 77 10.32 2.49 4.98
N PHE A 78 10.05 1.56 4.07
CA PHE A 78 10.67 0.24 4.05
C PHE A 78 12.18 0.34 3.85
N TRP A 79 12.65 1.12 2.87
CA TRP A 79 14.08 1.36 2.68
C TRP A 79 14.76 1.92 3.93
N VAL A 80 14.16 2.93 4.56
CA VAL A 80 14.68 3.56 5.79
C VAL A 80 14.72 2.57 6.95
N ALA A 81 13.65 1.78 7.14
CA ALA A 81 13.57 0.78 8.20
C ALA A 81 14.66 -0.30 8.06
N LEU A 82 14.98 -0.72 6.83
CA LEU A 82 16.04 -1.70 6.59
C LEU A 82 17.44 -1.09 6.66
N SER A 83 17.59 0.20 6.33
CA SER A 83 18.88 0.90 6.36
C SER A 83 19.27 1.39 7.76
N SER A 84 18.33 1.40 8.72
CA SER A 84 18.52 1.96 10.06
C SER A 84 18.51 0.88 11.14
N PRO A 85 19.68 0.42 11.61
CA PRO A 85 19.77 -0.63 12.63
C PRO A 85 19.10 -0.19 13.94
N GLY A 86 18.31 -1.07 14.55
CA GLY A 86 17.73 -0.86 15.89
C GLY A 86 16.41 -0.07 15.93
N ILE A 87 15.84 0.31 14.79
CA ILE A 87 14.49 0.88 14.73
C ILE A 87 13.47 -0.26 14.68
N ASP A 88 12.61 -0.36 15.69
CA ASP A 88 11.44 -1.25 15.63
C ASP A 88 10.26 -0.52 14.98
N ALA A 89 10.20 -0.61 13.65
CA ALA A 89 9.19 0.03 12.81
C ALA A 89 7.99 -0.89 12.53
N GLY A 90 7.51 -1.64 13.53
CA GLY A 90 6.30 -2.45 13.41
C GLY A 90 6.35 -3.42 12.23
N VAL A 91 5.38 -3.32 11.32
CA VAL A 91 5.26 -4.21 10.15
C VAL A 91 6.53 -4.22 9.27
N PHE A 92 7.29 -3.12 9.23
CA PHE A 92 8.52 -3.05 8.45
C PHE A 92 9.64 -3.91 9.07
N SER A 93 9.71 -3.99 10.40
CA SER A 93 10.59 -4.93 11.12
C SER A 93 10.23 -6.38 10.77
N ALA A 94 8.94 -6.68 10.68
CA ALA A 94 8.47 -8.03 10.36
C ALA A 94 8.84 -8.44 8.92
N LEU A 95 8.71 -7.51 7.96
CA LEU A 95 9.14 -7.73 6.58
C LEU A 95 10.67 -7.89 6.47
N ASN A 96 11.44 -7.10 7.22
CA ASN A 96 12.90 -7.27 7.29
C ASN A 96 13.27 -8.64 7.85
N TYR A 97 12.59 -9.09 8.91
CA TYR A 97 12.79 -10.43 9.46
C TYR A 97 12.50 -11.54 8.44
N LEU A 98 11.44 -11.40 7.64
CA LEU A 98 11.15 -12.34 6.55
C LEU A 98 12.26 -12.35 5.50
N LEU A 99 12.78 -11.19 5.09
CA LEU A 99 13.90 -11.10 4.17
C LEU A 99 15.16 -11.77 4.72
N ALA A 100 15.52 -11.45 5.97
CA ALA A 100 16.69 -12.02 6.64
C ALA A 100 16.58 -13.54 6.80
N THR A 101 15.41 -14.07 7.18
CA THR A 101 15.20 -15.52 7.34
C THR A 101 15.17 -16.26 6.01
N ASN A 102 14.68 -15.62 4.94
CA ASN A 102 14.66 -16.23 3.61
C ASN A 102 15.99 -16.08 2.83
N ALA A 103 16.90 -15.20 3.26
CA ALA A 103 18.19 -14.99 2.61
C ALA A 103 19.04 -16.27 2.52
N ARG A 104 18.86 -17.21 3.45
CA ARG A 104 19.53 -18.53 3.42
C ARG A 104 19.11 -19.39 2.22
N TYR A 105 17.88 -19.22 1.73
CA TYR A 105 17.35 -20.00 0.61
C TYR A 105 17.63 -19.35 -0.75
N PHE A 106 17.97 -18.05 -0.75
CA PHE A 106 18.21 -17.28 -1.96
C PHE A 106 19.56 -16.55 -1.88
N PRO A 107 20.64 -17.13 -2.45
CA PRO A 107 22.00 -16.57 -2.38
C PRO A 107 22.13 -15.13 -2.92
N VAL A 108 21.22 -14.75 -3.83
CA VAL A 108 21.13 -13.40 -4.39
C VAL A 108 20.81 -12.36 -3.31
N ILE A 109 20.01 -12.72 -2.29
CA ILE A 109 19.67 -11.82 -1.18
C ILE A 109 20.89 -11.54 -0.31
N ALA A 110 21.72 -12.56 -0.07
CA ALA A 110 22.94 -12.42 0.72
C ALA A 110 24.05 -11.65 0.00
N THR A 111 24.08 -11.71 -1.34
CA THR A 111 25.14 -11.08 -2.15
C THR A 111 24.76 -9.68 -2.66
N HIS A 112 23.48 -9.39 -2.82
CA HIS A 112 22.96 -8.15 -3.41
C HIS A 112 21.85 -7.53 -2.55
N GLY A 113 22.03 -7.52 -1.22
CA GLY A 113 21.01 -7.11 -0.25
C GLY A 113 20.35 -5.77 -0.59
N GLU A 114 21.14 -4.74 -0.92
CA GLU A 114 20.62 -3.41 -1.26
C GLU A 114 19.70 -3.42 -2.49
N TYR A 115 20.10 -4.10 -3.57
CA TYR A 115 19.29 -4.21 -4.79
C TYR A 115 18.01 -5.01 -4.56
N VAL A 116 18.09 -6.06 -3.75
CA VAL A 116 16.93 -6.87 -3.38
C VAL A 116 15.94 -6.05 -2.56
N VAL A 117 16.42 -5.29 -1.57
CA VAL A 117 15.58 -4.39 -0.77
C VAL A 117 14.92 -3.34 -1.65
N ALA A 118 15.68 -2.71 -2.55
CA ALA A 118 15.14 -1.75 -3.51
C ALA A 118 14.07 -2.39 -4.41
N ALA A 119 14.33 -3.60 -4.93
CA ALA A 119 13.38 -4.33 -5.76
C ALA A 119 12.08 -4.64 -5.01
N PHE A 120 12.16 -5.14 -3.76
CA PHE A 120 10.97 -5.39 -2.94
C PHE A 120 10.22 -4.11 -2.57
N ALA A 121 10.94 -3.01 -2.29
CA ALA A 121 10.33 -1.71 -2.03
C ALA A 121 9.51 -1.24 -3.24
N VAL A 122 10.11 -1.30 -4.44
CA VAL A 122 9.46 -0.90 -5.69
C VAL A 122 8.30 -1.82 -6.03
N LEU A 123 8.48 -3.14 -5.94
CA LEU A 123 7.41 -4.12 -6.23
C LEU A 123 6.26 -4.00 -5.24
N GLY A 124 6.54 -3.81 -3.95
CA GLY A 124 5.53 -3.59 -2.92
C GLY A 124 4.76 -2.29 -3.14
N GLY A 125 5.47 -1.19 -3.41
CA GLY A 125 4.86 0.09 -3.75
C GLY A 125 4.00 0.03 -5.02
N PHE A 126 4.47 -0.67 -6.05
CA PHE A 126 3.72 -0.90 -7.28
C PHE A 126 2.46 -1.74 -7.03
N GLY A 127 2.57 -2.80 -6.20
CA GLY A 127 1.42 -3.59 -5.77
C GLY A 127 0.36 -2.76 -5.05
N ILE A 128 0.77 -1.86 -4.15
CA ILE A 128 -0.12 -0.90 -3.49
C ILE A 128 -0.83 0.00 -4.51
N ALA A 129 -0.11 0.51 -5.51
CA ALA A 129 -0.67 1.37 -6.55
C ALA A 129 -1.74 0.64 -7.39
N LEU A 130 -1.45 -0.59 -7.83
CA LEU A 130 -2.39 -1.40 -8.61
C LEU A 130 -3.64 -1.79 -7.80
N LEU A 131 -3.48 -2.10 -6.51
CA LEU A 131 -4.61 -2.37 -5.63
C LEU A 131 -5.44 -1.11 -5.39
N GLY A 132 -4.81 0.06 -5.34
CA GLY A 132 -5.48 1.36 -5.31
C GLY A 132 -6.30 1.62 -6.56
N GLU A 133 -5.75 1.36 -7.75
CA GLU A 133 -6.48 1.43 -9.01
C GLU A 133 -7.70 0.49 -9.01
N TYR A 134 -7.48 -0.77 -8.63
CA TYR A 134 -8.53 -1.79 -8.58
C TYR A 134 -9.67 -1.39 -7.64
N ALA A 135 -9.35 -1.01 -6.40
CA ALA A 135 -10.35 -0.60 -5.42
C ALA A 135 -11.04 0.72 -5.82
N GLY A 136 -10.31 1.64 -6.44
CA GLY A 136 -10.85 2.90 -6.95
C GLY A 136 -11.86 2.72 -8.07
N ARG A 137 -11.66 1.75 -8.98
CA ARG A 137 -12.67 1.40 -10.01
C ARG A 137 -13.95 0.81 -9.41
N ARG A 138 -13.81 -0.02 -8.37
CA ARG A 138 -14.91 -0.80 -7.79
C ARG A 138 -15.75 -0.05 -6.76
N ALA A 139 -15.24 1.04 -6.20
CA ALA A 139 -15.95 1.78 -5.17
C ALA A 139 -17.19 2.55 -5.69
N PRO A 140 -17.15 3.23 -6.86
CA PRO A 140 -18.33 3.88 -7.45
C PRO A 140 -19.45 2.90 -7.79
N GLU A 141 -19.12 1.70 -8.30
CA GLU A 141 -20.10 0.66 -8.68
C GLU A 141 -21.05 0.28 -7.53
N ARG A 142 -20.61 0.39 -6.28
CA ARG A 142 -21.42 0.03 -5.09
C ARG A 142 -22.47 1.08 -4.70
N GLY A 143 -22.37 2.30 -5.23
CA GLY A 143 -23.35 3.36 -4.97
C GLY A 143 -24.63 3.20 -5.78
N ASP A 144 -24.51 2.73 -7.03
CA ASP A 144 -25.63 2.62 -7.96
C ASP A 144 -26.54 1.41 -7.66
N ASP A 145 -25.96 0.29 -7.19
CA ASP A 145 -26.72 -0.92 -6.81
C ASP A 145 -27.63 -0.69 -5.59
N PHE A 146 -27.32 0.27 -4.71
CA PHE A 146 -28.12 0.52 -3.51
C PHE A 146 -29.40 1.33 -3.80
N LEU A 147 -29.45 2.05 -4.94
CA LEU A 147 -30.60 2.86 -5.35
C LEU A 147 -31.66 2.06 -6.13
N LEU A 148 -31.34 0.83 -6.55
CA LEU A 148 -32.25 -0.02 -7.33
C LEU A 148 -33.00 -1.07 -6.48
N VAL A 149 -32.82 -1.08 -5.17
CA VAL A 149 -33.47 -2.03 -4.24
C VAL A 149 -34.67 -1.40 -3.50
N GLU A 150 -34.98 -0.13 -3.78
CA GLU A 150 -36.11 0.62 -3.16
C GLU A 150 -37.31 0.86 -4.10
N GLU A 151 -37.59 -0.02 -5.08
CA GLU A 151 -38.84 0.02 -5.86
C GLU A 151 -39.73 -1.22 -5.66
#